data_AF-U2QKY2-F1
#
_entry.id   AF-U2QKY2-F1
#
_cell.length_a   1.000
_cell.length_b   1.000
_cell.length_c   1.000
_cell.angle_alpha   90.00
_cell.angle_beta   90.00
_cell.angle_gamma   90.00
#
_symmetry.space_group_name_H-M   'P 1'
#
loop_
_entity.id
_entity.type
_entity.pdbx_description
1 polymer ?
#
loop_
_entity_poly.entity_id
_entity_poly.type
_entity_poly.pdbx_seq_one_letter_code
_entity_poly.pdbx_strand_id
1 'polypeptide(L)'
;MKYKTLTKGGSTYYRKLKTLIPIKGKYEKDFLNTILQNLESICSEQPAITYHELCNRIGTPKDIIIEYYENADTEYVIQKLRISSIIRHIVISILLIAVVVACIELYSFHKLYTQVDHSIDGYSIETPPTEVP
;
A
#
# COMPACT_ATOMS: atom_id res chain seq x y z
N MET A 1 19.08 -11.51 -3.46
CA MET A 1 19.51 -10.81 -2.22
C MET A 1 20.99 -11.10 -2.04
N LYS A 2 21.84 -10.07 -2.15
CA LYS A 2 23.30 -10.17 -2.31
C LYS A 2 23.97 -10.25 -0.93
N TYR A 3 24.14 -11.46 -0.38
CA TYR A 3 24.98 -11.68 0.83
C TYR A 3 26.44 -12.03 0.46
N LYS A 4 26.77 -12.13 -0.83
CA LYS A 4 28.03 -12.70 -1.31
C LYS A 4 29.26 -11.81 -1.11
N THR A 5 29.05 -10.54 -0.77
CA THR A 5 30.07 -9.48 -0.65
C THR A 5 30.46 -9.15 0.79
N LEU A 6 29.74 -9.65 1.80
CA LEU A 6 30.04 -9.34 3.20
C LEU A 6 31.06 -10.31 3.79
N THR A 7 31.96 -9.77 4.61
CA THR A 7 32.87 -10.56 5.45
C THR A 7 32.08 -11.38 6.48
N LYS A 8 32.75 -12.35 7.13
CA LYS A 8 32.13 -13.16 8.19
C LYS A 8 31.60 -12.29 9.34
N GLY A 9 32.31 -11.21 9.68
CA GLY A 9 31.89 -10.22 10.67
C GLY A 9 30.63 -9.47 10.25
N GLY A 10 30.62 -8.91 9.03
CA GLY A 10 29.48 -8.17 8.48
C GLY A 10 28.22 -9.02 8.34
N SER A 11 28.36 -10.25 7.86
CA SER A 11 27.24 -11.19 7.74
C SER A 11 26.62 -11.55 9.10
N THR A 12 27.45 -11.74 10.12
CA THR A 12 27.01 -12.02 11.49
C THR A 12 26.28 -10.82 12.09
N TYR A 13 26.80 -9.62 11.86
CA TYR A 13 26.19 -8.36 12.29
C TYR A 13 24.79 -8.19 11.68
N TYR A 14 24.69 -8.26 10.34
CA TYR A 14 23.43 -8.09 9.63
C TYR A 14 22.38 -9.13 10.02
N ARG A 15 22.80 -10.38 10.27
CA ARG A 15 21.89 -11.44 10.75
C ARG A 15 21.29 -11.08 12.10
N LYS A 16 22.10 -10.62 13.06
CA LYS A 16 21.61 -10.18 14.38
C LYS A 16 20.64 -9.00 14.26
N LEU A 17 20.99 -7.99 13.45
CA LEU A 17 20.13 -6.84 13.19
C LEU A 17 18.75 -7.27 12.64
N LYS A 18 18.74 -8.17 11.65
CA LYS A 18 17.50 -8.67 11.05
C LYS A 18 16.63 -9.49 12.01
N THR A 19 17.22 -10.18 12.99
CA THR A 19 16.47 -10.95 13.99
C THR A 19 15.78 -10.06 15.02
N LEU A 20 16.31 -8.87 15.27
CA LEU A 20 15.78 -7.94 16.26
C LEU A 20 14.57 -7.14 15.75
N ILE A 21 14.31 -7.12 14.44
CA ILE A 21 13.18 -6.39 13.85
C ILE A 21 11.96 -7.33 13.71
N PRO A 22 10.85 -7.07 14.43
CA PRO A 22 9.66 -7.92 14.40
C PRO A 22 8.83 -7.76 13.11
N ILE A 23 8.87 -6.60 12.44
CA ILE A 23 7.99 -6.24 11.32
C ILE A 23 8.83 -5.96 10.06
N LYS A 24 8.44 -6.51 8.91
CA LYS A 24 9.16 -6.35 7.63
C LYS A 24 8.36 -5.51 6.63
N GLY A 25 8.03 -4.28 7.01
CA GLY A 25 7.36 -3.32 6.14
C GLY A 25 8.32 -2.72 5.10
N LYS A 26 7.83 -1.75 4.32
CA LYS A 26 8.62 -1.06 3.30
C LYS A 26 9.77 -0.27 3.92
N TYR A 27 9.49 0.46 5.00
CA TYR A 27 10.45 1.33 5.67
C TYR A 27 11.55 0.55 6.38
N GLU A 28 11.20 -0.57 7.02
CA GLU A 28 12.17 -1.46 7.67
C GLU A 28 13.08 -2.13 6.63
N LYS A 29 12.55 -2.42 5.42
CA LYS A 29 13.37 -2.91 4.31
C LYS A 29 14.33 -1.84 3.79
N ASP A 30 13.86 -0.61 3.62
CA ASP A 30 14.68 0.51 3.15
C ASP A 30 15.79 0.82 4.17
N PHE A 31 15.45 0.89 5.45
CA PHE A 31 16.41 1.03 6.55
C PHE A 31 17.46 -0.08 6.56
N LEU A 32 17.04 -1.35 6.51
CA LEU A 32 17.96 -2.49 6.47
C LEU A 32 18.86 -2.46 5.24
N ASN A 33 18.37 -1.97 4.09
CA ASN A 33 19.18 -1.83 2.89
C ASN A 33 20.24 -0.73 3.03
N THR A 34 19.92 0.40 3.66
CA THR A 34 20.89 1.46 3.95
C THR A 34 22.02 0.93 4.85
N ILE A 35 21.68 0.22 5.93
CA ILE A 35 22.69 -0.39 6.79
C ILE A 35 23.51 -1.45 6.04
N LEU A 36 22.87 -2.26 5.19
CA LEU A 36 23.55 -3.25 4.37
C LEU A 36 24.58 -2.62 3.42
N GLN A 37 24.24 -1.51 2.76
CA GLN A 37 25.16 -0.77 1.90
C GLN A 37 26.35 -0.21 2.67
N ASN A 38 26.10 0.35 3.87
CA ASN A 38 27.17 0.84 4.73
C ASN A 38 28.11 -0.31 5.15
N LEU A 39 27.55 -1.47 5.53
CA LEU A 39 28.32 -2.67 5.84
C LEU A 39 29.14 -3.16 4.64
N GLU A 40 28.57 -3.17 3.43
CA GLU A 40 29.30 -3.54 2.21
C GLU A 40 30.47 -2.60 1.93
N SER A 41 30.29 -1.28 2.11
CA SER A 41 31.36 -0.30 1.97
C SER A 41 32.50 -0.57 2.96
N ILE A 42 32.17 -0.74 4.24
CA ILE A 42 33.15 -1.01 5.29
C ILE A 42 33.89 -2.34 5.04
N CYS A 43 33.15 -3.39 4.65
CA CYS A 43 33.73 -4.70 4.32
C CYS A 43 34.64 -4.65 3.10
N SER A 44 34.37 -3.75 2.15
CA SER A 44 35.22 -3.54 0.97
C SER A 44 36.51 -2.81 1.31
N GLU A 45 36.47 -1.86 2.25
CA GLU A 45 37.66 -1.16 2.77
C GLU A 45 38.52 -2.05 3.67
N GLN A 46 37.90 -2.85 4.54
CA GLN A 46 38.57 -3.75 5.49
C GLN A 46 37.98 -5.17 5.42
N PRO A 47 38.50 -6.04 4.55
CA PRO A 47 37.98 -7.40 4.36
C PRO A 47 38.20 -8.32 5.58
N ALA A 48 39.06 -7.93 6.52
CA ALA A 48 39.30 -8.66 7.78
C ALA A 48 38.52 -8.11 8.98
N ILE A 49 37.61 -7.15 8.78
CA ILE A 49 36.91 -6.48 9.88
C ILE A 49 36.12 -7.46 10.75
N THR A 50 36.29 -7.32 12.06
CA THR A 50 35.63 -8.17 13.05
C THR A 50 34.25 -7.63 13.44
N TYR A 51 33.41 -8.50 14.02
CA TYR A 51 32.09 -8.08 14.54
C TYR A 51 32.21 -6.96 15.59
N HIS A 52 33.23 -7.00 16.44
CA HIS A 52 33.41 -6.01 17.49
C HIS A 52 33.81 -4.65 16.92
N GLU A 53 34.69 -4.62 15.92
CA GLU A 53 35.07 -3.38 15.23
C GLU A 53 33.87 -2.76 14.49
N LEU A 54 33.04 -3.60 13.87
CA LEU A 54 31.77 -3.17 13.30
C LEU A 54 30.88 -2.52 14.35
N CYS A 55 30.70 -3.16 15.51
CA CYS A 55 29.92 -2.58 16.60
C CYS A 55 30.50 -1.25 17.10
N ASN A 56 31.82 -1.08 17.07
CA ASN A 56 32.47 0.16 17.50
C ASN A 56 32.34 1.29 16.46
N ARG A 57 32.33 0.94 15.16
CA ARG A 57 32.32 1.92 14.06
C ARG A 57 30.92 2.44 13.74
N ILE A 58 29.91 1.56 13.76
CA ILE A 58 28.53 1.91 13.38
C ILE A 58 27.52 1.76 14.51
N GLY A 59 27.93 1.26 15.68
CA GLY A 59 27.04 0.97 16.81
C GLY A 59 26.61 -0.50 16.86
N THR A 60 26.11 -0.95 18.01
CA THR A 60 25.64 -2.33 18.12
C THR A 60 24.30 -2.50 17.38
N PRO A 61 23.95 -3.72 16.91
CA PRO A 61 22.67 -3.95 16.26
C PRO A 61 21.46 -3.56 17.13
N LYS A 62 21.62 -3.58 18.46
CA LYS A 62 20.56 -3.17 19.40
C LYS A 62 20.44 -1.65 19.42
N ASP A 63 21.55 -0.94 19.59
CA ASP A 63 21.56 0.53 19.68
C ASP A 63 21.03 1.15 18.40
N ILE A 64 21.46 0.64 17.23
CA ILE A 64 20.95 1.09 15.92
C ILE A 64 19.43 0.93 15.81
N ILE A 65 18.87 -0.15 16.38
CA ILE A 65 17.42 -0.39 16.33
C ILE A 65 16.68 0.49 17.32
N ILE A 66 17.24 0.71 18.51
CA ILE A 66 16.69 1.64 19.50
C ILE A 66 16.64 3.04 18.89
N GLU A 67 17.76 3.52 18.35
CA GLU A 67 17.87 4.80 17.67
C GLU A 67 16.91 4.89 16.48
N TYR A 68 16.77 3.82 15.70
CA TYR A 68 15.78 3.75 14.62
C TYR A 68 14.36 3.94 15.14
N TYR A 69 13.96 3.27 16.22
CA TYR A 69 12.61 3.40 16.77
C TYR A 69 12.38 4.74 17.50
N GLU A 70 13.39 5.28 18.17
CA GLU A 70 13.33 6.60 18.80
C GLU A 70 13.17 7.72 17.75
N ASN A 71 13.91 7.66 16.66
CA ASN A 71 13.79 8.63 15.56
C ASN A 71 12.59 8.35 14.64
N ALA A 72 12.15 7.09 14.57
CA ALA A 72 10.97 6.72 13.82
C ALA A 72 9.72 7.39 14.39
N ASP A 73 9.61 7.68 15.69
CA ASP A 73 8.36 8.23 16.23
C ASP A 73 7.92 9.57 15.57
N THR A 74 8.83 10.35 14.98
CA THR A 74 8.50 11.53 14.16
C THR A 74 8.40 11.20 12.66
N GLU A 75 9.39 10.56 12.06
CA GLU A 75 9.42 10.25 10.62
C GLU A 75 8.39 9.19 10.21
N TYR A 76 8.24 8.13 11.02
CA TYR A 76 7.24 7.07 10.85
C TYR A 76 5.83 7.62 11.01
N VAL A 77 5.59 8.52 11.98
CA VAL A 77 4.29 9.19 12.12
C VAL A 77 3.99 10.01 10.88
N ILE A 78 4.93 10.82 10.39
CA ILE A 78 4.75 11.61 9.15
C ILE A 78 4.47 10.70 7.94
N GLN A 79 5.18 9.59 7.80
CA GLN A 79 4.93 8.63 6.72
C GLN A 79 3.60 7.91 6.84
N LYS A 80 3.22 7.48 8.04
CA LYS A 80 1.91 6.86 8.29
C LYS A 80 0.78 7.84 7.99
N LEU A 81 0.95 9.13 8.31
CA LEU A 81 0.01 10.19 7.97
C LEU A 81 -0.13 10.35 6.45
N ARG A 82 0.98 10.30 5.70
CA ARG A 82 0.94 10.33 4.22
C ARG A 82 0.22 9.10 3.64
N ILE A 83 0.50 7.90 4.15
CA ILE A 83 -0.17 6.66 3.72
C ILE A 83 -1.66 6.69 4.06
N SER A 84 -2.03 7.12 5.27
CA SER A 84 -3.43 7.26 5.68
C SER A 84 -4.18 8.24 4.78
N SER A 85 -3.52 9.31 4.35
CA SER A 85 -4.09 10.26 3.39
C SER A 85 -4.32 9.60 2.03
N ILE A 86 -3.35 8.85 1.49
CA ILE A 86 -3.48 8.15 0.21
C ILE A 86 -4.64 7.14 0.25
N ILE A 87 -4.74 6.33 1.30
CA ILE A 87 -5.82 5.35 1.47
C ILE A 87 -7.18 6.05 1.49
N ARG A 88 -7.31 7.18 2.20
CA ARG A 88 -8.55 7.97 2.23
C ARG A 88 -8.96 8.43 0.83
N HIS A 89 -8.02 8.91 0.01
CA HIS A 89 -8.32 9.32 -1.36
C HIS A 89 -8.76 8.14 -2.25
N ILE A 90 -8.17 6.95 -2.09
CA ILE A 90 -8.57 5.74 -2.82
C ILE A 90 -10.02 5.35 -2.47
N VAL A 91 -10.38 5.37 -1.18
CA VAL A 91 -11.75 5.05 -0.73
C VAL A 91 -12.77 6.02 -1.33
N ILE A 92 -12.47 7.32 -1.30
CA ILE A 92 -13.34 8.35 -1.90
C ILE A 92 -13.49 8.13 -3.41
N SER A 93 -12.40 7.79 -4.11
CA SER A 93 -12.43 7.52 -5.55
C SER A 93 -13.32 6.33 -5.90
N ILE A 94 -13.25 5.24 -5.12
CA ILE A 94 -14.12 4.06 -5.32
C ILE A 94 -15.59 4.43 -5.12
N LEU A 95 -15.90 5.22 -4.08
CA LEU A 95 -17.26 5.67 -3.82
C LEU A 95 -17.81 6.52 -4.98
N LEU A 96 -16.99 7.42 -5.53
CA LEU A 96 -17.35 8.22 -6.70
C LEU A 96 -17.68 7.35 -7.92
N ILE A 97 -16.87 6.33 -8.19
CA ILE A 97 -17.12 5.39 -9.29
C ILE A 97 -18.45 4.66 -9.08
N ALA A 98 -18.74 4.21 -7.86
CA ALA A 98 -20.00 3.54 -7.54
C ALA A 98 -21.22 4.45 -7.80
N VAL A 99 -21.12 5.74 -7.46
CA VAL A 99 -22.17 6.73 -7.75
C VAL A 99 -22.37 6.89 -9.25
N VAL A 100 -21.29 6.97 -10.04
CA VAL A 100 -21.39 7.08 -11.51
C VAL A 100 -22.08 5.86 -12.11
N VAL A 101 -21.74 4.65 -11.65
CA VAL A 101 -22.40 3.41 -12.11
C VAL A 101 -23.89 3.43 -11.79
N ALA A 102 -24.27 3.81 -10.57
CA ALA A 102 -25.68 3.92 -10.18
C ALA A 102 -26.44 4.95 -11.03
N CYS A 103 -25.82 6.08 -11.36
CA CYS A 103 -26.41 7.07 -12.25
C CYS A 103 -26.66 6.53 -13.66
N ILE A 104 -25.75 5.72 -14.20
CA ILE A 104 -25.90 5.08 -15.53
C ILE A 104 -27.06 4.09 -15.51
N GLU A 105 -27.16 3.25 -14.48
CA GLU A 105 -28.27 2.30 -14.33
C GLU A 105 -29.61 3.02 -14.21
N LEU A 106 -29.69 4.09 -13.39
CA LEU A 106 -30.89 4.90 -13.26
C LEU A 106 -31.29 5.57 -14.58
N TYR A 107 -30.31 6.07 -15.35
CA TYR A 107 -30.57 6.66 -16.66
C TYR A 107 -31.09 5.63 -17.67
N SER A 108 -30.49 4.44 -17.69
CA SER A 108 -30.95 3.32 -18.52
C SER A 108 -32.38 2.93 -18.18
N PHE A 109 -32.68 2.82 -16.87
CA PHE A 109 -34.02 2.52 -16.38
C PHE A 109 -35.01 3.60 -16.81
N HIS A 110 -34.70 4.89 -16.60
CA HIS A 110 -35.58 5.98 -17.02
C HIS A 110 -35.88 5.95 -18.53
N LYS A 111 -34.88 5.66 -19.36
CA LYS A 111 -35.05 5.51 -20.81
C LYS A 111 -36.05 4.40 -21.17
N LEU A 112 -35.98 3.26 -20.48
CA LEU A 112 -36.93 2.15 -20.67
C LEU A 112 -38.35 2.55 -20.24
N TYR A 113 -38.50 3.25 -19.12
CA TYR A 113 -39.80 3.74 -18.66
C TYR A 113 -40.44 4.68 -19.70
N THR A 114 -39.67 5.63 -20.22
CA THR A 114 -40.18 6.56 -21.25
C THR A 114 -40.55 5.87 -22.57
N GLN A 115 -39.90 4.76 -22.91
CA GLN A 115 -40.23 4.00 -24.12
C GLN A 115 -41.53 3.19 -23.95
N VAL A 116 -41.76 2.62 -22.77
CA VAL A 116 -42.99 1.89 -22.47
C VAL A 116 -44.19 2.85 -22.43
N ASP A 117 -44.06 4.00 -21.78
CA ASP A 117 -45.13 5.01 -21.68
C ASP A 117 -45.58 5.48 -23.08
N HIS A 118 -44.61 5.79 -23.95
CA HIS A 118 -44.88 6.18 -25.34
C HIS A 118 -45.47 5.04 -26.20
N SER A 119 -45.32 3.78 -25.80
CA SER A 119 -45.94 2.62 -26.47
C SER A 119 -47.36 2.32 -25.97
N ILE A 120 -47.69 2.71 -24.73
CA ILE A 120 -49.02 2.52 -24.13
C ILE A 120 -50.03 3.52 -24.71
N ASP A 121 -49.64 4.77 -24.97
CA ASP A 121 -50.50 5.81 -25.58
C ASP A 121 -50.93 5.48 -27.03
N GLY A 122 -50.30 4.48 -27.67
CA GLY A 122 -50.60 4.03 -29.02
C GLY A 122 -51.70 2.97 -29.13
N TYR A 123 -52.26 2.46 -28.03
CA TYR A 123 -53.31 1.44 -28.08
C TYR A 123 -54.70 2.09 -27.95
N SER A 124 -55.36 2.31 -29.09
CA SER A 124 -56.81 2.54 -29.10
C SER A 124 -57.49 1.25 -28.65
N ILE A 125 -58.20 1.31 -27.51
CA ILE A 125 -59.13 0.26 -27.10
C ILE A 125 -60.21 0.13 -28.19
N GLU A 126 -60.08 -0.89 -29.03
CA GLU A 126 -61.17 -1.33 -29.91
C GLU A 126 -62.27 -1.90 -29.02
N THR A 127 -63.29 -1.08 -28.73
CA THR A 127 -64.50 -1.54 -28.07
C THR A 127 -65.22 -2.54 -28.98
N PRO A 128 -65.49 -3.78 -28.55
CA PRO A 128 -66.24 -4.74 -29.35
C PRO A 128 -67.67 -4.22 -29.58
N PRO A 129 -68.29 -4.54 -30.72
CA PRO A 129 -69.58 -3.97 -31.10
C PRO A 129 -70.64 -4.37 -30.09
N THR A 130 -71.31 -3.37 -29.52
CA THR A 130 -72.46 -3.55 -28.62
C THR A 130 -73.57 -4.28 -29.37
N GLU A 131 -73.82 -5.55 -29.03
CA GLU A 131 -75.07 -6.22 -29.39
C GLU A 131 -76.23 -5.49 -28.70
N VAL A 132 -77.08 -4.86 -29.52
CA VAL A 132 -78.34 -4.24 -29.07
C VAL A 132 -79.42 -5.34 -29.12
N PRO A 133 -80.22 -5.51 -28.04
CA PRO A 133 -81.25 -6.54 -27.95
C PRO A 133 -82.45 -6.33 -28.90
#